data_AF-A0A0U1D611-F1
#
_entry.id   AF-A0A0U1D611-F1
#
_cell.length_a   1.000
_cell.length_b   1.000
_cell.length_c   1.000
_cell.angle_alpha   90.00
_cell.angle_beta   90.00
_cell.angle_gamma   90.00
#
_symmetry.space_group_name_H-M   'P 1'
#
loop_
_entity.id
_entity.type
_entity.pdbx_description
1 polymer ?
#
loop_
_entity_poly.entity_id
_entity_poly.type
_entity_poly.pdbx_seq_one_letter_code
_entity_poly.pdbx_strand_id
1 'polypeptide(L)' 'MGSMAVSSLIVIGQVGTTIGLGLLFDTLVVRSLMTPSIATLLGRWFWWPQRVRQRPLPQPWPKPIQRDPEEALT' A
#
# COMPACT_ATOMS: atom_id res chain seq x y z
N MET A 1 -1.73 50.30 -22.25
CA MET A 1 -2.06 49.65 -20.96
C MET A 1 -2.12 48.12 -21.05
N GLY A 2 -2.29 47.50 -22.24
CA GLY A 2 -2.34 46.02 -22.37
C GLY A 2 -1.03 45.25 -22.11
N SER A 3 0.14 45.91 -22.14
CA SER A 3 1.45 45.26 -21.93
C SER A 3 1.66 44.73 -20.50
N MET A 4 1.14 45.44 -19.49
CA MET A 4 1.19 44.99 -18.09
C MET A 4 0.38 43.70 -17.88
N ALA A 5 -0.77 43.58 -18.54
CA ALA A 5 -1.61 42.39 -18.45
C ALA A 5 -0.96 41.17 -19.12
N VAL A 6 -0.33 41.36 -20.29
CA VAL A 6 0.40 40.28 -20.99
C VAL A 6 1.63 39.83 -20.20
N SER A 7 2.37 40.77 -19.61
CA SER A 7 3.53 40.43 -18.76
C SER A 7 3.12 39.60 -17.55
N SER A 8 2.03 39.96 -16.87
CA SER A 8 1.50 39.18 -15.73
C SER A 8 1.05 37.77 -16.15
N LEU A 9 0.49 37.62 -17.35
CA LEU A 9 0.08 36.32 -17.91
C LEU A 9 1.28 35.41 -18.20
N ILE A 10 2.38 35.98 -18.72
CA ILE A 10 3.63 35.24 -18.98
C ILE A 10 4.28 34.81 -17.67
N VAL A 11 4.28 35.68 -16.64
CA VAL A 11 4.82 35.36 -15.31
C VAL A 11 4.03 34.22 -14.66
N ILE A 12 2.69 34.26 -14.72
CA ILE A 12 1.83 33.16 -14.24
C ILE A 12 2.08 31.88 -15.06
N GLY A 13 2.29 31.99 -16.37
CA GLY A 13 2.68 30.86 -17.21
C GLY A 13 4.01 30.25 -16.80
N GLN A 14 5.07 31.05 -16.63
CA GLN A 14 6.40 30.57 -16.21
C GLN A 14 6.37 29.88 -14.84
N VAL A 15 5.71 30.49 -13.86
CA VAL A 15 5.58 29.93 -12.51
C VAL A 15 4.69 28.69 -12.53
N GLY A 16 3.56 28.75 -13.24
CA GLY A 16 2.62 27.66 -13.39
C GLY A 16 3.21 26.44 -14.09
N THR A 17 4.04 26.62 -15.12
CA THR A 17 4.75 25.53 -15.79
C THR A 17 5.76 24.86 -14.86
N THR A 18 6.49 25.64 -14.05
CA THR A 18 7.46 25.09 -13.10
C THR A 18 6.77 24.30 -11.99
N ILE A 19 5.70 24.85 -11.40
CA ILE A 19 4.89 24.17 -10.38
C ILE A 19 4.19 22.95 -10.98
N GLY A 20 3.63 23.07 -12.19
CA GLY A 20 2.96 22.00 -12.90
C GLY A 20 3.87 20.84 -13.26
N LEU A 21 5.09 21.12 -13.74
CA LEU A 21 6.13 20.11 -13.94
C LEU A 21 6.53 19.44 -12.63
N GLY A 22 6.70 20.22 -11.56
CA GLY A 22 6.99 19.69 -10.23
C GLY A 22 5.91 18.73 -9.72
N LEU A 23 4.64 19.10 -9.85
CA LEU A 23 3.50 18.27 -9.46
C LEU A 23 3.32 17.04 -10.36
N LEU A 24 3.53 17.18 -11.67
CA LEU A 24 3.51 16.06 -12.60
C LEU A 24 4.62 15.06 -12.26
N PHE A 25 5.82 15.56 -11.95
CA PHE A 25 6.94 14.73 -11.53
C PHE A 25 6.68 14.08 -10.15
N ASP A 26 6.12 14.80 -9.18
CA ASP A 26 5.80 14.26 -7.86
C ASP A 26 4.73 13.16 -7.93
N THR A 27 3.67 13.38 -8.70
CA THR A 27 2.58 12.39 -8.84
C THR A 27 2.96 11.18 -9.69
N LEU A 28 3.78 11.36 -10.73
CA LEU A 28 4.17 10.24 -11.61
C LEU A 28 5.44 9.55 -11.13
N VAL A 29 6.49 10.28 -10.79
CA VAL A 29 7.80 9.71 -10.43
C VAL A 29 7.87 9.40 -8.95
N VAL A 30 7.57 10.37 -8.08
CA VAL A 30 7.72 10.17 -6.64
C VAL A 30 6.69 9.16 -6.12
N ARG A 31 5.40 9.33 -6.45
CA ARG A 31 4.35 8.42 -5.99
C ARG A 31 4.43 7.02 -6.62
N SER A 32 4.82 6.88 -7.89
CA SER A 32 4.84 5.58 -8.56
C SER A 32 6.15 4.81 -8.40
N LEU A 33 7.27 5.49 -8.13
CA LEU A 33 8.57 4.85 -7.98
C LEU A 33 9.14 5.01 -6.58
N MET A 34 9.27 6.23 -6.07
CA MET A 34 9.87 6.46 -4.75
C MET A 34 9.03 5.86 -3.61
N THR A 35 7.72 6.14 -3.55
CA THR A 35 6.85 5.63 -2.48
C THR A 35 6.84 4.10 -2.41
N PRO A 36 6.60 3.33 -3.51
CA PRO A 36 6.65 1.88 -3.43
C PRO A 36 8.06 1.32 -3.25
N SER A 37 9.11 1.95 -3.81
CA SER A 37 10.49 1.47 -3.63
C SER A 37 10.97 1.65 -2.19
N ILE A 38 10.63 2.77 -1.56
CA ILE A 38 10.92 3.03 -0.14
C ILE A 38 10.13 2.06 0.74
N ALA A 39 8.85 1.80 0.41
CA ALA A 39 8.04 0.82 1.12
C ALA A 39 8.58 -0.62 1.02
N THR A 40 9.16 -1.01 -0.13
CA THR A 40 9.81 -2.31 -0.27
C THR A 40 11.18 -2.38 0.40
N LEU A 41 11.96 -1.29 0.39
CA LEU A 41 13.28 -1.22 1.06
C LEU A 41 13.19 -1.19 2.59
N LEU A 42 12.29 -0.38 3.17
CA LEU A 42 12.04 -0.34 4.62
C LEU A 42 11.19 -1.52 5.10
N GLY A 43 10.60 -2.28 4.18
CA GLY A 43 10.01 -3.58 4.43
C GLY A 43 8.71 -3.57 5.25
N ARG A 44 8.48 -4.66 5.99
CA ARG A 44 7.22 -5.04 6.66
C ARG A 44 6.73 -4.11 7.76
N TRP A 45 7.51 -3.10 8.17
CA TRP A 45 7.17 -2.21 9.28
C TRP A 45 6.38 -0.96 8.84
N PHE A 46 6.41 -0.61 7.55
CA PHE A 46 5.61 0.50 6.99
C PHE A 46 4.17 0.07 6.61
N TRP A 47 3.86 -1.24 6.56
CA TRP A 47 2.60 -1.78 6.03
C TRP A 47 1.53 -2.16 7.09
N TRP A 48 1.71 -1.85 8.37
CA TRP A 48 0.67 -2.21 9.37
C TRP A 48 -0.49 -1.19 9.34
N PRO A 49 -1.78 -1.61 9.30
CA PRO A 49 -2.31 -2.83 9.92
C PRO A 49 -3.04 -3.78 8.95
N GLN A 50 -2.36 -4.35 7.95
CA GLN A 50 -2.90 -5.60 7.41
C GLN A 50 -2.51 -6.75 8.34
N ARG A 51 -3.41 -7.09 9.26
CA ARG A 51 -3.32 -8.23 10.19
C ARG A 51 -3.16 -9.49 9.36
N VAL A 52 -1.90 -9.85 9.07
CA VAL A 52 -1.53 -11.08 8.38
C VAL A 52 -2.03 -12.22 9.25
N ARG A 53 -3.22 -12.74 8.92
CA ARG A 53 -3.73 -13.95 9.52
C ARG A 53 -2.72 -15.04 9.19
N GLN A 54 -1.93 -15.42 10.19
CA GLN A 54 -1.16 -16.65 10.12
C GLN A 54 -2.16 -17.75 9.77
N ARG A 55 -1.92 -18.45 8.66
CA ARG A 55 -2.69 -19.67 8.34
C ARG A 55 -2.66 -20.54 9.61
N PRO A 56 -3.82 -21.00 10.12
CA PRO A 56 -3.83 -21.94 11.21
C PRO A 56 -2.90 -23.10 10.84
N LEU A 57 -2.00 -23.49 11.75
CA LEU A 57 -1.20 -24.70 11.58
C LEU A 57 -2.17 -25.86 11.25
N PRO A 58 -1.87 -26.70 10.24
CA PRO A 58 -2.68 -27.86 9.94
C PRO A 58 -2.90 -28.69 11.22
N GLN A 59 -4.11 -28.66 11.76
CA GLN A 59 -4.47 -29.47 12.92
C GLN A 59 -4.58 -30.93 12.44
N PRO A 60 -3.91 -31.89 13.10
CA PRO A 60 -4.11 -33.30 12.80
C PRO A 60 -5.59 -33.65 12.98
N TRP A 61 -6.12 -34.48 12.09
CA TRP A 61 -7.51 -34.93 12.18
C TRP A 61 -7.78 -35.59 13.54
N PRO A 62 -8.89 -35.26 14.24
CA PRO A 62 -9.21 -35.88 15.52
C PRO A 62 -9.35 -37.39 15.33
N LYS A 63 -8.58 -38.16 16.10
CA LYS A 63 -8.68 -39.62 16.08
C LYS A 63 -10.10 -40.02 16.52
N PRO A 64 -10.80 -40.91 15.79
CA PRO A 64 -12.11 -41.39 16.21
C PRO A 64 -12.00 -41.98 17.62
N ILE A 65 -12.96 -41.67 18.49
CA ILE A 65 -13.05 -42.27 19.83
C ILE A 65 -13.27 -43.76 19.61
N GLN A 66 -12.22 -44.53 19.85
CA GLN A 66 -12.24 -45.98 19.84
C GLN A 66 -12.99 -46.38 21.11
N ARG A 67 -14.30 -46.60 20.99
CA ARG A 67 -15.10 -47.17 22.07
C ARG A 67 -14.79 -48.66 22.09
N ASP A 68 -14.18 -49.11 23.17
CA ASP A 68 -13.91 -50.53 23.34
C ASP A 68 -15.26 -51.27 23.46
N PRO A 69 -15.45 -52.41 22.75
CA PRO A 69 -16.72 -53.14 22.71
C PRO A 69 -17.25 -53.56 24.09
N GLU A 70 -16.41 -53.58 25.12
CA GLU A 70 -16.78 -53.97 26.48
C GLU A 70 -17.67 -52.93 27.18
N GLU A 71 -17.50 -51.63 26.91
CA GLU A 71 -18.37 -50.58 27.47
C GLU A 71 -19.76 -50.52 26.82
N ALA A 72 -19.93 -51.12 25.64
CA ALA A 72 -21.21 -51.17 24.94
C ALA A 72 -22.11 -52.33 25.41
N LEU A 73 -21.60 -53.22 26.28
CA LEU A 73 -22.27 -54.46 26.70
C LEU A 73 -22.61 -54.52 28.20
N THR A 74 -22.33 -53.46 28.96
CA THR A 74 -22.79 -53.27 30.37
C THR A 74 -23.86 -52.19 30.45
#